data_AF-A0A6L2PRJ6-F1
#
_entry.id   AF-A0A6L2PRJ6-F1
#
_cell.length_a   1.000
_cell.length_b   1.000
_cell.length_c   1.000
_cell.angle_alpha   90.00
_cell.angle_beta   90.00
_cell.angle_gamma   90.00
#
_symmetry.space_group_name_H-M   'P 1'
#
loop_
_entity.id
_entity.type
_entity.pdbx_description
1 polymer ?
#
loop_
_entity_poly.entity_id
_entity_poly.type
_entity_poly.pdbx_seq_one_letter_code
_entity_poly.pdbx_strand_id
1 'polypeptide(L)'
;TLHSSLACFLEGSGQDWEQYVDYVLWAYRSQPHSVTKFSPYYLLYGREMAGPTDNILEAYIRSKNKLSDAQEAVKKLAKKMKEA
;
A
#
# COMPACT_ATOMS: atom_id res chain seq x y z
N THR A 1 2.10 3.73 -23.86
CA THR A 1 3.12 4.01 -22.82
C THR A 1 2.94 5.44 -22.36
N LEU A 2 3.23 5.80 -21.10
CA LEU A 2 3.03 7.10 -20.40
C LEU A 2 2.17 8.17 -21.11
N HIS A 3 2.60 8.67 -22.26
CA HIS A 3 1.81 9.45 -23.20
C HIS A 3 0.36 8.96 -23.40
N SER A 4 0.12 7.66 -23.61
CA SER A 4 -1.24 7.10 -23.76
C SER A 4 -2.06 7.21 -22.47
N SER A 5 -1.41 7.03 -21.31
CA SER A 5 -2.06 7.16 -20.00
C SER A 5 -2.40 8.63 -19.73
N LEU A 6 -1.46 9.54 -20.01
CA LEU A 6 -1.69 10.99 -19.94
C LEU A 6 -2.82 11.39 -20.89
N ALA A 7 -2.77 11.00 -22.17
CA ALA A 7 -3.80 11.32 -23.15
C ALA A 7 -5.21 10.88 -22.70
N CYS A 8 -5.35 9.69 -22.12
CA CYS A 8 -6.62 9.19 -21.58
C CYS A 8 -7.19 10.07 -20.45
N PHE A 9 -6.33 10.61 -19.59
CA PHE A 9 -6.75 11.52 -18.51
C PHE A 9 -6.99 12.95 -18.98
N LEU A 10 -6.36 13.36 -20.08
CA LEU A 10 -6.41 14.74 -20.60
C LEU A 10 -7.54 14.99 -21.58
N GLU A 11 -8.11 13.95 -22.19
CA GLU A 11 -9.22 14.06 -23.15
C GLU A 11 -10.50 14.65 -22.52
N GLY A 12 -10.62 14.61 -21.18
CA GLY A 12 -11.76 15.16 -20.44
C GLY A 12 -11.54 16.53 -19.76
N SER A 13 -10.28 16.97 -19.59
CA SER A 13 -9.93 18.15 -18.77
C SER A 13 -8.65 18.83 -19.30
N GLY A 14 -8.73 19.37 -20.52
CA GLY A 14 -7.59 19.98 -21.20
C GLY A 14 -6.91 21.17 -20.49
N GLN A 15 -7.41 21.65 -19.35
CA GLN A 15 -6.86 22.78 -18.58
C GLN A 15 -6.12 22.39 -17.29
N ASP A 16 -6.27 21.17 -16.76
CA ASP A 16 -5.77 20.80 -15.43
C ASP A 16 -4.73 19.67 -15.44
N TRP A 17 -4.03 19.49 -16.57
CA TRP A 17 -3.06 18.41 -16.76
C TRP A 17 -2.02 18.33 -15.64
N GLU A 18 -1.58 19.48 -15.11
CA GLU A 18 -0.61 19.60 -14.02
C GLU A 18 -1.05 18.84 -12.76
N GLN A 19 -2.35 18.82 -12.48
CA GLN A 19 -2.90 18.12 -11.31
C GLN A 19 -2.86 16.59 -11.50
N TYR A 20 -2.95 16.11 -12.74
CA TYR A 20 -2.99 14.68 -13.06
C TYR A 20 -1.62 14.05 -13.25
N VAL A 21 -0.58 14.84 -13.50
CA VAL A 21 0.80 14.39 -13.71
C VAL A 21 1.25 13.48 -12.57
N ASP A 22 1.09 13.92 -11.32
CA ASP A 22 1.54 13.16 -10.16
C ASP A 22 0.82 11.82 -10.02
N TYR A 23 -0.48 11.77 -10.31
CA TYR A 23 -1.27 10.53 -10.28
C TYR A 23 -0.86 9.55 -11.37
N VAL A 24 -0.62 10.04 -12.60
CA VAL A 24 -0.19 9.19 -13.71
C VAL A 24 1.22 8.66 -13.49
N LEU A 25 2.11 9.49 -12.94
CA LEU A 25 3.46 9.07 -12.55
C LEU A 25 3.43 8.04 -11.42
N TRP A 26 2.54 8.18 -10.45
CA TRP A 26 2.35 7.19 -9.40
C TRP A 26 1.88 5.85 -10.00
N ALA A 27 0.86 5.85 -10.85
CA ALA A 27 0.34 4.65 -11.50
C ALA A 27 1.39 3.95 -12.38
N TYR A 28 2.20 4.72 -13.11
CA TYR A 28 3.28 4.18 -13.91
C TYR A 28 4.38 3.53 -13.06
N ARG A 29 4.70 4.13 -11.90
CA ARG A 29 5.73 3.63 -10.99
C ARG A 29 5.28 2.43 -10.16
N SER A 30 3.99 2.28 -9.85
CA SER A 30 3.45 1.11 -9.13
C SER A 30 3.29 -0.11 -10.01
N GLN A 31 2.95 0.06 -11.29
CA GLN A 31 2.59 -1.08 -12.12
C GLN A 31 3.82 -1.84 -12.66
N PRO A 32 3.85 -3.18 -12.54
CA PRO A 32 4.86 -4.00 -13.18
C PRO A 32 4.84 -3.83 -14.70
N HIS A 33 6.01 -3.53 -15.27
CA HIS A 33 6.11 -3.42 -16.72
C HIS A 33 6.09 -4.81 -17.37
N SER A 34 5.46 -4.95 -18.53
CA SER A 34 5.17 -6.26 -19.17
C SER A 34 6.43 -7.10 -19.47
N VAL A 35 7.54 -6.42 -19.78
CA VAL A 35 8.84 -7.01 -20.13
C VAL A 35 9.67 -7.35 -18.89
N THR A 36 9.78 -6.41 -17.94
CA THR A 36 10.63 -6.61 -16.76
C THR A 36 9.93 -7.40 -15.68
N LYS A 37 8.59 -7.48 -15.69
CA LYS A 37 7.74 -8.04 -14.62
C LYS A 37 7.90 -7.39 -13.25
N PHE A 38 8.70 -6.34 -13.16
CA PHE A 38 8.94 -5.54 -11.97
C PHE A 38 8.41 -4.13 -12.17
N SER A 39 7.96 -3.51 -11.08
CA SER A 39 7.56 -2.10 -11.09
C SER A 39 8.80 -1.21 -11.26
N PRO A 40 8.71 -0.10 -12.00
CA PRO A 40 9.82 0.85 -12.11
C PRO A 40 10.34 1.34 -10.76
N TYR A 41 9.45 1.48 -9.77
CA TYR A 41 9.83 1.84 -8.40
C TYR A 41 10.68 0.75 -7.73
N TYR A 42 10.29 -0.52 -7.88
CA TYR A 42 11.05 -1.65 -7.35
C TYR A 42 12.46 -1.73 -7.95
N LEU A 43 12.61 -1.46 -9.24
CA LEU A 43 13.93 -1.46 -9.90
C LEU A 43 14.85 -0.33 -9.40
N LEU A 44 14.29 0.82 -9.01
CA LEU A 44 15.08 1.97 -8.56
C LEU A 44 15.43 1.89 -7.07
N TYR A 45 14.51 1.41 -6.23
CA TYR A 45 14.64 1.46 -4.77
C TYR A 45 14.76 0.08 -4.10
N GLY A 46 14.61 -1.01 -4.85
CA GLY A 46 14.69 -2.38 -4.32
C GLY A 46 13.55 -2.76 -3.39
N ARG A 47 12.46 -1.99 -3.33
CA ARG A 47 11.27 -2.24 -2.50
C ARG A 47 10.00 -1.88 -3.27
N GLU A 48 8.88 -2.50 -2.91
CA GLU A 48 7.60 -2.16 -3.51
C GLU A 48 7.11 -0.77 -3.06
N MET A 49 6.36 -0.10 -3.94
CA MET A 49 5.82 1.22 -3.63
C MET A 49 4.65 1.10 -2.66
N ALA A 50 4.76 1.72 -1.49
CA ALA A 50 3.66 1.76 -0.54
C ALA A 50 2.52 2.65 -1.07
N GLY A 51 1.34 2.05 -1.21
CA GLY A 51 0.12 2.74 -1.58
C GLY A 51 -0.58 3.40 -0.39
N PRO A 52 -1.56 4.29 -0.65
CA PRO A 52 -2.35 4.95 0.39
C PRO A 52 -3.05 3.95 1.34
N THR A 53 -3.44 2.80 0.81
CA THR A 53 -4.12 1.72 1.55
C THR A 53 -3.18 0.87 2.38
N ASP A 54 -1.90 0.81 2.03
CA ASP A 54 -0.94 -0.07 2.71
C ASP A 54 -0.67 0.42 4.13
N ASN A 55 -0.58 1.73 4.33
CA ASN A 55 -0.43 2.33 5.66
C ASN A 55 -1.62 2.03 6.58
N ILE A 56 -2.85 2.04 6.03
CA ILE A 56 -4.07 1.73 6.78
C ILE A 56 -4.11 0.24 7.13
N LEU A 57 -3.77 -0.61 6.16
CA LEU A 57 -3.71 -2.06 6.35
C LEU A 57 -2.64 -2.45 7.38
N GLU A 58 -1.45 -1.85 7.32
CA GLU A 58 -0.40 -2.06 8.32
C GLU A 58 -0.82 -1.63 9.72
N ALA A 59 -1.47 -0.47 9.85
CA ALA A 59 -2.00 0.01 11.12
C ALA A 59 -3.08 -0.93 11.68
N TYR A 60 -3.95 -1.45 10.81
CA TYR A 60 -4.98 -2.43 11.17
C TYR A 60 -4.40 -3.78 11.60
N ILE A 61 -3.42 -4.32 10.86
CA ILE A 61 -2.75 -5.58 11.22
C ILE A 61 -2.02 -5.42 12.56
N ARG A 62 -1.34 -4.28 12.76
CA ARG A 62 -0.65 -3.97 14.03
C ARG A 62 -1.61 -3.94 15.21
N SER A 63 -2.81 -3.37 15.06
CA SER A 63 -3.80 -3.31 16.14
C SER A 63 -4.39 -4.69 16.46
N LYS A 64 -4.67 -5.50 15.43
CA LYS A 64 -5.11 -6.90 15.57
C LYS A 64 -4.10 -7.76 16.33
N ASN A 65 -2.81 -7.64 16.01
CA ASN A 65 -1.76 -8.40 16.68
C ASN A 65 -1.68 -8.05 18.18
N LYS A 66 -1.70 -6.75 18.53
CA LYS A 66 -1.73 -6.33 19.95
C LYS A 66 -2.93 -6.88 20.71
N LEU A 67 -4.09 -6.97 20.07
CA LEU A 67 -5.30 -7.53 20.67
C LEU A 67 -5.14 -9.04 20.93
N SER A 68 -4.56 -9.78 19.98
CA SER A 68 -4.24 -11.21 20.14
C SER A 68 -3.30 -11.43 21.33
N ASP A 69 -2.23 -10.65 21.42
CA ASP A 69 -1.25 -10.74 22.50
C ASP A 69 -1.88 -10.45 23.87
N ALA A 70 -2.75 -9.43 23.94
CA ALA A 70 -3.49 -9.09 25.16
C ALA A 70 -4.45 -10.22 25.57
N GLN A 71 -5.14 -10.86 24.61
CA GLN A 71 -6.03 -11.98 24.89
C GLN A 71 -5.26 -13.20 25.42
N GLU A 72 -4.06 -13.46 24.91
CA GLU A 72 -3.20 -14.54 25.39
C GLU A 72 -2.69 -14.28 26.81
N ALA A 73 -2.30 -13.05 27.12
CA ALA A 73 -1.90 -12.65 28.47
C ALA A 73 -3.04 -12.84 29.48
N VAL A 74 -4.27 -12.43 29.14
CA VAL A 74 -5.46 -12.61 29.99
C VAL A 74 -5.76 -14.10 30.21
N LYS A 75 -5.70 -14.93 29.15
CA LYS A 75 -5.89 -16.39 29.27
C LYS A 75 -4.86 -17.01 30.21
N LYS A 76 -3.59 -16.59 30.12
CA LYS A 76 -2.50 -17.09 30.98
C LYS A 76 -2.72 -16.70 32.44
N LEU A 77 -3.16 -15.48 32.72
CA LEU A 77 -3.54 -15.01 34.05
C LEU A 77 -4.73 -15.81 34.62
N ALA A 78 -5.78 -15.99 33.82
CA ALA A 78 -6.96 -16.75 34.22
C ALA A 78 -6.63 -18.22 34.55
N LYS A 79 -5.69 -18.83 33.81
CA LYS A 79 -5.20 -20.17 34.10
C LYS A 79 -4.47 -20.22 35.45
N LYS A 80 -3.55 -19.27 35.70
CA LYS A 80 -2.84 -19.17 36.98
C LYS A 80 -3.76 -18.96 38.18
N MET A 81 -4.84 -18.19 38.03
CA MET A 81 -5.83 -17.96 39.10
C MET A 81 -6.70 -19.19 39.40
N LYS A 82 -6.77 -20.17 38.49
CA LYS A 82 -7.49 -21.44 38.72
C LYS A 82 -6.61 -22.53 39.32
N GLU A 83 -5.30 -22.38 39.21
CA GLU A 83 -4.30 -23.32 39.72
C GLU A 83 -3.79 -22.94 41.13
N ALA A 84 -4.16 -21.75 41.63
CA ALA A 84 -3.91 -21.26 42.99
C ALA A 84 -5.16 -21.42 43.85
#